data_AF-A0AAW7MCU0-F1
#
_entry.id   AF-A0AAW7MCU0-F1
#
_cell.length_a   1.000
_cell.length_b   1.000
_cell.length_c   1.000
_cell.angle_alpha   90.00
_cell.angle_beta   90.00
_cell.angle_gamma   90.00
#
_symmetry.space_group_name_H-M   'P 1'
#
loop_
_entity.id
_entity.type
_entity.pdbx_description
1 polymer ?
#
loop_
_entity_poly.entity_id
_entity_poly.type
_entity_poly.pdbx_seq_one_letter_code
_entity_poly.pdbx_strand_id
1 'polypeptide(L)' 'MAFGAETITLKQNKIVRTMKESKAISSDTAKDLNALNIRKTRTFNNLVKQNVIKQIGNKYYLDIETWEKFRKSIKRYFLI' A
#
# COMPACT_ATOMS: atom_id res chain seq x y z
N MET A 1 -0.47 -25.17 1.11
CA MET A 1 0.46 -24.23 0.42
C MET A 1 0.01 -22.78 0.64
N ALA A 2 0.11 -22.22 1.86
CA ALA A 2 -0.45 -20.90 2.21
C ALA A 2 0.60 -19.80 2.50
N PHE A 3 1.86 -20.17 2.72
CA PHE A 3 2.90 -19.26 3.21
C PHE A 3 3.25 -18.10 2.27
N GLY A 4 3.14 -18.29 0.95
CA GLY A 4 3.49 -17.27 -0.05
C GLY A 4 2.52 -16.09 -0.09
N ALA A 5 1.22 -16.40 -0.16
CA ALA A 5 0.13 -15.42 -0.17
C ALA A 5 0.09 -14.57 1.11
N GLU A 6 0.28 -15.23 2.26
CA GLU A 6 0.32 -14.59 3.56
C GLU A 6 1.51 -13.63 3.67
N THR A 7 2.69 -14.04 3.19
CA THR A 7 3.89 -13.20 3.16
C THR A 7 3.70 -11.95 2.29
N ILE A 8 3.02 -12.06 1.14
CA ILE A 8 2.72 -10.91 0.27
C ILE A 8 1.79 -9.92 1.00
N THR A 9 0.74 -10.45 1.63
CA THR A 9 -0.23 -9.64 2.37
C THR A 9 0.42 -8.91 3.55
N LEU A 10 1.32 -9.58 4.28
CA LEU A 10 2.10 -8.97 5.36
C LEU A 10 2.98 -7.81 4.87
N LYS A 11 3.66 -7.98 3.73
CA LYS A 11 4.48 -6.92 3.11
C LYS A 11 3.63 -5.72 2.68
N GLN A 12 2.44 -5.96 2.10
CA GLN A 12 1.50 -4.89 1.73
C GLN A 12 1.00 -4.14 2.96
N ASN A 13 0.56 -4.88 3.99
CA ASN A 13 0.08 -4.30 5.25
C ASN A 13 1.15 -3.45 5.94
N LYS A 14 2.42 -3.87 5.91
CA LYS A 14 3.53 -3.10 6.48
C LYS A 14 3.66 -1.73 5.81
N ILE A 15 3.62 -1.68 4.48
CA ILE A 15 3.69 -0.41 3.72
C ILE A 15 2.51 0.50 4.05
N VAL A 16 1.29 -0.04 4.05
CA VAL A 16 0.07 0.72 4.36
C VAL A 16 0.11 1.26 5.79
N ARG A 17 0.56 0.45 6.75
CA ARG A 17 0.73 0.87 8.15
C ARG A 17 1.71 2.04 8.26
N THR A 18 2.88 1.95 7.62
CA THR A 18 3.88 3.04 7.62
C THR A 18 3.31 4.33 7.03
N MET A 19 2.51 4.26 5.96
CA MET A 19 1.85 5.44 5.40
C MET A 19 0.81 6.05 6.34
N LYS A 20 0.01 5.22 7.03
CA LYS A 20 -0.96 5.67 8.03
C LYS A 20 -0.27 6.34 9.24
N GLU A 21 0.76 5.71 9.78
CA GLU A 21 1.56 6.25 10.90
C GLU A 21 2.24 7.58 10.51
N SER A 22 2.67 7.68 9.26
CA SER A 22 3.25 8.91 8.70
C SER A 22 2.22 9.97 8.29
N LYS A 23 0.91 9.70 8.47
CA LYS A 23 -0.22 10.53 8.03
C LYS A 23 -0.26 10.83 6.52
N ALA A 24 0.45 10.07 5.69
CA ALA A 24 0.44 10.23 4.24
C ALA A 24 -0.78 9.53 3.63
N ILE A 25 -1.97 10.10 3.89
CA ILE A 25 -3.27 9.50 3.58
C ILE A 25 -4.15 10.37 2.66
N SER A 26 -3.62 11.49 2.19
CA SER A 26 -4.27 12.39 1.23
C SER A 26 -3.22 13.09 0.35
N SER A 27 -3.66 13.74 -0.73
CA SER A 27 -2.79 14.54 -1.59
C SER A 27 -1.99 15.59 -0.82
N ASP A 28 -2.66 16.26 0.12
CA ASP A 28 -2.09 17.40 0.86
C ASP A 28 -1.04 16.95 1.88
N THR A 29 -1.15 15.69 2.31
CA THR A 29 -0.24 15.06 3.27
C THR A 29 0.76 14.12 2.59
N ALA A 30 0.84 14.14 1.26
CA ALA A 30 1.73 13.27 0.51
C ALA A 30 3.20 13.48 0.92
N LYS A 31 3.93 12.37 1.04
CA LYS A 31 5.34 12.35 1.47
C LYS A 31 6.21 11.63 0.46
N ASP A 32 7.45 12.05 0.35
CA ASP A 32 8.43 11.29 -0.43
C ASP A 32 8.80 9.98 0.27
N LEU A 33 9.50 9.11 -0.45
CA LEU A 33 9.87 7.79 0.05
C LEU A 33 10.89 7.81 1.20
N ASN A 34 11.73 8.85 1.25
CA ASN A 34 12.74 9.00 2.31
C ASN A 34 12.05 9.35 3.63
N ALA A 35 11.10 10.30 3.59
CA ALA A 35 10.26 10.70 4.72
C ALA A 35 9.36 9.56 5.22
N LEU A 36 8.95 8.66 4.33
CA LEU A 36 8.21 7.45 4.70
C LEU A 36 9.10 6.30 5.17
N ASN A 37 10.43 6.39 5.00
CA ASN A 37 11.38 5.29 5.19
C ASN A 37 10.97 4.02 4.43
N ILE A 38 10.44 4.17 3.21
CA ILE A 38 9.98 3.07 2.36
C ILE A 38 10.92 2.91 1.17
N ARG A 39 11.48 1.71 0.99
CA ARG A 39 12.24 1.37 -0.22
C ARG A 39 11.29 1.05 -1.38
N LYS A 40 11.67 1.41 -2.61
CA LYS A 40 10.96 0.98 -3.83
C LYS A 40 11.12 -0.53 -4.01
N THR A 41 10.12 -1.27 -3.53
CA THR A 41 10.04 -2.73 -3.66
C THR A 41 8.99 -3.11 -4.70
N ARG A 42 9.02 -4.36 -5.18
CA ARG A 42 7.96 -4.89 -6.07
C ARG A 42 6.57 -4.75 -5.44
N THR A 43 6.46 -4.97 -4.12
CA THR A 43 5.20 -4.79 -3.38
C THR A 43 4.72 -3.34 -3.42
N PHE A 44 5.61 -2.37 -3.18
CA PHE A 44 5.27 -0.95 -3.28
C PHE A 44 4.79 -0.58 -4.69
N ASN A 45 5.55 -0.97 -5.72
CA ASN A 45 5.20 -0.68 -7.11
C ASN A 45 3.86 -1.32 -7.50
N ASN A 46 3.55 -2.51 -6.99
CA ASN A 46 2.25 -3.15 -7.21
C ASN A 46 1.11 -2.34 -6.57
N LEU A 47 1.29 -1.83 -5.34
CA LEU A 47 0.29 -1.00 -4.69
C LEU A 47 0.07 0.34 -5.44
N VAL A 48 1.13 0.90 -6.03
CA VAL A 48 1.01 2.06 -6.92
C VAL A 48 0.22 1.72 -8.19
N LYS A 49 0.57 0.62 -8.86
CA LYS A 49 -0.15 0.16 -10.06
C LYS A 49 -1.63 -0.13 -9.82
N GLN A 50 -1.99 -0.56 -8.60
CA GLN A 50 -3.36 -0.84 -8.19
C GLN A 50 -4.11 0.40 -7.68
N ASN A 51 -3.53 1.60 -7.82
CA ASN A 51 -4.08 2.88 -7.31
C ASN A 51 -4.32 2.93 -5.79
N VAL A 52 -3.82 1.95 -5.03
CA VAL A 52 -3.85 1.96 -3.56
C VAL A 52 -2.93 3.04 -3.03
N ILE A 53 -1.76 3.21 -3.66
CA ILE A 53 -0.84 4.30 -3.39
C ILE A 53 -0.85 5.22 -4.60
N LYS A 54 -1.16 6.49 -4.39
CA LYS A 54 -1.19 7.49 -5.45
C LYS A 54 0.09 8.31 -5.42
N GLN A 55 0.61 8.62 -6.60
CA GLN A 55 1.81 9.42 -6.78
C GLN A 55 1.42 10.84 -7.23
N ILE A 56 1.99 11.85 -6.58
CA ILE A 56 1.89 13.26 -6.98
C ILE A 56 3.32 13.80 -7.06
N GLY A 57 3.82 14.01 -8.29
CA GLY A 57 5.22 14.34 -8.52
C GLY A 57 6.15 13.28 -7.92
N ASN A 58 7.00 13.67 -6.97
CA ASN A 58 7.92 12.78 -6.25
C ASN A 58 7.37 12.26 -4.91
N LYS A 59 6.13 12.60 -4.56
CA LYS A 59 5.48 12.25 -3.29
C LYS A 59 4.40 11.20 -3.51
N TYR A 60 4.07 10.50 -2.43
CA TYR A 60 3.11 9.42 -2.41
C TYR A 60 2.16 9.55 -1.22
N TYR A 61 0.92 9.11 -1.41
CA TYR A 61 -0.06 8.99 -0.34
C TYR A 61 -0.91 7.73 -0.52
N LEU A 62 -1.43 7.24 0.59
CA LEU A 62 -2.35 6.12 0.64
C LEU A 62 -3.78 6.59 0.34
N ASP A 63 -4.42 5.97 -0.63
CA ASP A 63 -5.86 6.09 -0.84
C ASP A 63 -6.58 5.04 0.01
N ILE A 64 -7.19 5.46 1.11
CA ILE A 64 -7.81 4.57 2.10
C ILE A 64 -8.99 3.81 1.49
N GLU A 65 -9.82 4.47 0.67
CA GLU A 65 -10.98 3.83 0.06
C GLU A 65 -10.57 2.72 -0.91
N THR A 66 -9.55 3.01 -1.72
CA THR A 66 -9.01 2.05 -2.68
C THR A 66 -8.32 0.89 -1.95
N TRP A 67 -7.61 1.16 -0.85
CA TRP A 67 -7.05 0.12 0.01
C TRP A 67 -8.12 -0.83 0.58
N GLU A 68 -9.21 -0.30 1.11
CA GLU A 68 -10.27 -1.14 1.70
C GLU A 68 -10.97 -2.01 0.63
N LYS A 69 -11.20 -1.47 -0.58
CA LYS A 69 -11.72 -2.25 -1.72
C LYS A 69 -10.74 -3.35 -2.15
N PHE A 70 -9.45 -3.01 -2.26
CA PHE A 70 -8.39 -3.94 -2.64
C PHE A 70 -8.24 -5.09 -1.62
N ARG A 71 -8.23 -4.77 -0.33
CA ARG A 71 -8.13 -5.76 0.75
C ARG A 71 -9.32 -6.72 0.77
N LYS A 72 -10.53 -6.23 0.51
CA LYS A 72 -11.73 -7.08 0.38
C LYS A 72 -11.63 -8.02 -0.83
N SER A 73 -11.15 -7.52 -1.96
CA SER A 73 -10.94 -8.33 -3.18
C SER A 73 -9.93 -9.46 -2.95
N ILE A 74 -8.79 -9.17 -2.30
CA ILE A 74 -7.80 -10.19 -1.96
C ILE A 74 -8.38 -11.26 -1.04
N LYS A 75 -9.07 -10.86 0.03
CA LYS A 75 -9.71 -11.81 0.95
C LYS A 75 -10.70 -12.72 0.23
N ARG A 76 -11.48 -12.16 -0.71
CA ARG A 76 -12.44 -12.93 -1.50
C ARG A 76 -11.74 -13.96 -2.40
N TYR A 77 -10.60 -13.62 -3.00
CA TYR A 77 -9.84 -14.55 -3.85
C TYR A 77 -9.26 -15.73 -3.07
N PHE A 78 -8.91 -15.55 -1.79
CA PHE A 78 -8.38 -16.62 -0.94
C PHE A 78 -9.43 -17.46 -0.21
N LEU A 79 -10.72 -17.10 -0.29
CA LEU A 79 -11.83 -17.84 0.32
C LEU A 79 -12.56 -18.76 -0.68
N ILE A 80 -12.13 -18.79 -1.94
CA ILE A 80 -12.60 -19.68 -3.01
C ILE A 80 -11.52 -20.74 -3.23
#